data_AF-A0A399YKT0-F1
#
_entry.id   AF-A0A399YKT0-F1
#
_cell.length_a   1.000
_cell.length_b   1.000
_cell.length_c   1.000
_cell.angle_alpha   90.00
_cell.angle_beta   90.00
_cell.angle_gamma   90.00
#
_symmetry.space_group_name_H-M   'P 1'
#
loop_
_entity.id
_entity.type
_entity.pdbx_description
1 polymer ?
#
loop_
_entity_poly.entity_id
_entity_poly.type
_entity_poly.pdbx_seq_one_letter_code
_entity_poly.pdbx_strand_id
1 'polypeptide(L)'
;MHARPLAAALAVLVLAGCGTSTPPDEQAWEKSSAQVLDDVAGSVASSRITLHEERAGHLVGRAGLVMAQDAESSASGATQGYLHRQPAPGRADDFREIAELLHEAGAVLVDARIALATGAEDEYAALQSRLLEVGEALDAAAEPLRGAGG
;
A
#
# COMPACT_ATOMS: atom_id res chain seq x y z
N MET A 1 28.11 3.89 -59.25
CA MET A 1 28.21 4.48 -57.90
C MET A 1 26.94 5.28 -57.64
N HIS A 2 25.94 4.70 -56.95
CA HIS A 2 24.74 5.41 -56.54
C HIS A 2 24.60 5.23 -55.02
N ALA A 3 25.01 6.26 -54.27
CA ALA A 3 24.98 6.28 -52.82
C ALA A 3 23.55 6.56 -52.34
N ARG A 4 23.08 5.72 -51.41
CA ARG A 4 21.73 5.70 -50.85
C ARG A 4 21.53 6.88 -49.88
N PRO A 5 20.53 7.76 -50.06
CA PRO A 5 20.13 8.72 -49.04
C PRO A 5 18.97 8.11 -48.23
N LEU A 6 19.29 7.20 -47.32
CA LEU A 6 18.30 6.57 -46.41
C LEU A 6 18.61 6.78 -44.93
N ALA A 7 19.55 7.68 -44.62
CA ALA A 7 20.06 7.86 -43.26
C ALA A 7 19.51 9.09 -42.52
N ALA A 8 18.70 9.94 -43.16
CA ALA A 8 18.28 11.22 -42.56
C ALA A 8 16.89 11.21 -41.90
N ALA A 9 16.09 10.16 -42.06
CA ALA A 9 14.70 10.13 -41.57
C ALA A 9 14.53 9.51 -40.17
N LEU A 10 15.57 8.90 -39.58
CA LEU A 10 15.47 8.19 -38.28
C LEU A 10 15.86 9.04 -37.06
N ALA A 11 16.33 10.28 -37.22
CA ALA A 11 16.90 11.06 -36.12
C ALA A 11 15.89 11.94 -35.35
N VAL A 12 14.63 12.07 -35.80
CA VAL A 12 13.64 12.99 -35.19
C VAL A 12 12.74 12.30 -34.15
N LEU A 13 12.72 10.96 -34.07
CA LEU A 13 11.87 10.22 -33.12
C LEU A 13 12.48 10.03 -31.71
N VAL A 14 13.69 10.52 -31.45
CA VAL A 14 14.38 10.29 -30.17
C VAL A 14 14.14 11.42 -29.14
N LEU A 15 13.55 12.55 -29.53
CA LEU A 15 13.31 13.68 -28.61
C LEU A 15 11.93 13.70 -27.93
N ALA A 16 11.03 12.79 -28.29
CA ALA A 16 9.72 12.64 -27.62
C ALA A 16 9.73 11.58 -26.49
N GLY A 17 10.91 11.01 -26.18
CA GLY A 17 11.07 9.91 -25.23
C GLY A 17 11.53 10.31 -23.82
N CYS A 18 11.71 11.60 -23.52
CA CYS A 18 11.87 12.04 -22.15
C CYS A 18 10.48 12.08 -21.50
N GLY A 19 10.07 10.95 -20.91
CA GLY A 19 8.84 10.83 -20.14
C GLY A 19 8.81 11.85 -19.02
N THR A 20 8.25 13.03 -19.30
CA THR A 20 7.80 13.95 -18.26
C THR A 20 6.52 13.34 -17.71
N SER A 21 6.65 12.46 -16.72
CA SER A 21 5.53 12.19 -15.81
C SER A 21 5.20 13.53 -15.18
N THR A 22 4.21 14.22 -15.75
CA THR A 22 3.66 15.44 -15.15
C THR A 22 3.26 15.08 -13.72
N PRO A 23 3.66 15.87 -12.71
CA PRO A 23 3.19 15.66 -11.35
C PRO A 23 1.67 15.55 -11.36
N PRO A 24 1.08 14.63 -10.58
CA PRO A 24 -0.37 14.54 -10.50
C PRO A 24 -0.94 15.90 -10.05
N ASP A 25 -2.12 16.25 -10.59
CA ASP A 25 -2.90 17.31 -9.96
C ASP A 25 -3.24 16.91 -8.51
N GLU A 26 -3.39 17.92 -7.65
CA GLU A 26 -3.53 17.73 -6.21
C GLU A 26 -4.71 16.81 -5.86
N GLN A 27 -5.86 17.02 -6.50
CA GLN A 27 -7.07 16.23 -6.27
C GLN A 27 -6.89 14.76 -6.66
N ALA A 28 -6.22 14.48 -7.79
CA ALA A 28 -5.89 13.11 -8.19
C ALA A 28 -4.94 12.45 -7.19
N TRP A 29 -3.93 13.17 -6.69
CA TRP A 29 -3.03 12.66 -5.66
C TRP A 29 -3.76 12.35 -4.36
N GLU A 30 -4.62 13.25 -3.87
CA GLU A 30 -5.40 13.09 -2.65
C GLU A 30 -6.33 11.89 -2.73
N LYS A 31 -7.11 11.78 -3.81
CA LYS A 31 -8.00 10.63 -4.03
C LYS A 31 -7.23 9.32 -4.06
N SER A 32 -6.08 9.30 -4.74
CA SER A 32 -5.25 8.09 -4.83
C SER A 32 -4.57 7.72 -3.52
N SER A 33 -4.31 8.72 -2.66
CA SER A 33 -3.74 8.59 -1.32
C SER A 33 -4.78 8.07 -0.32
N ALA A 34 -6.00 8.63 -0.34
CA ALA A 34 -7.12 8.12 0.44
C ALA A 34 -7.41 6.65 0.08
N GLN A 35 -7.45 6.33 -1.21
CA GLN A 35 -7.71 4.97 -1.67
C GLN A 35 -6.67 3.95 -1.17
N VAL A 36 -5.37 4.26 -1.21
CA VAL A 36 -4.35 3.31 -0.71
C VAL A 36 -4.44 3.13 0.81
N LEU A 37 -4.74 4.20 1.56
CA LEU A 37 -4.93 4.13 3.00
C LEU A 37 -6.13 3.24 3.34
N ASP A 38 -7.25 3.40 2.63
CA ASP A 38 -8.45 2.56 2.78
C ASP A 38 -8.17 1.08 2.46
N ASP A 39 -7.47 0.81 1.36
CA ASP A 39 -7.12 -0.55 0.93
C ASP A 39 -6.22 -1.26 1.98
N VAL A 40 -5.24 -0.55 2.54
CA VAL A 40 -4.37 -1.09 3.58
C VAL A 40 -5.11 -1.22 4.92
N ALA A 41 -5.96 -0.27 5.29
CA ALA A 41 -6.79 -0.35 6.49
C ALA A 41 -7.71 -1.58 6.45
N GLY A 42 -8.32 -1.88 5.30
CA GLY A 42 -9.10 -3.10 5.08
C GLY A 42 -8.28 -4.38 5.26
N SER A 43 -7.02 -4.38 4.81
CA SER A 43 -6.10 -5.52 4.99
C SER A 43 -5.72 -5.71 6.47
N VAL A 44 -5.43 -4.62 7.17
CA VAL A 44 -5.15 -4.61 8.62
C VAL A 44 -6.35 -5.12 9.42
N ALA A 45 -7.56 -4.64 9.11
CA ALA A 45 -8.79 -5.08 9.76
C ALA A 45 -9.05 -6.58 9.53
N SER A 46 -8.86 -7.05 8.30
CA SER A 46 -8.95 -8.48 7.94
C SER A 46 -8.00 -9.34 8.78
N SER A 47 -6.72 -8.95 8.87
CA SER A 47 -5.73 -9.68 9.67
C SER A 47 -6.05 -9.69 11.17
N ARG A 48 -6.58 -8.57 11.70
CA ARG A 48 -7.02 -8.49 13.10
C ARG A 48 -8.15 -9.46 13.40
N ILE A 49 -9.14 -9.55 12.50
CA ILE A 49 -10.23 -10.52 12.59
C ILE A 49 -9.66 -11.93 12.51
N THR A 50 -8.73 -12.21 11.59
CA THR A 50 -8.07 -13.52 11.50
C THR A 50 -7.43 -13.94 12.80
N LEU A 51 -6.65 -13.08 13.47
CA LEU A 51 -6.05 -13.38 14.77
C LEU A 51 -7.11 -13.60 15.86
N HIS A 52 -8.22 -12.85 15.81
CA HIS A 52 -9.33 -13.03 16.74
C HIS A 52 -9.98 -14.41 16.59
N GLU A 53 -10.31 -14.80 15.36
CA GLU A 53 -10.96 -16.07 15.04
C GLU A 53 -10.03 -17.28 15.26
N GLU A 54 -8.72 -17.13 14.99
CA GLU A 54 -7.73 -18.16 15.31
C GLU A 54 -7.67 -18.39 16.82
N ARG A 55 -7.59 -17.31 17.62
CA ARG A 55 -7.58 -17.39 19.10
C ARG A 55 -8.87 -18.00 19.66
N ALA A 56 -9.99 -17.76 19.00
CA ALA A 56 -11.29 -18.33 19.38
C ALA A 56 -11.43 -19.81 18.98
N GLY A 57 -10.45 -20.37 18.23
CA GLY A 57 -10.50 -21.74 17.72
C GLY A 57 -11.55 -21.94 16.62
N HIS A 58 -11.99 -20.87 15.97
CA HIS A 58 -12.99 -20.93 14.90
C HIS A 58 -12.37 -21.23 13.53
N LEU A 59 -11.06 -21.06 13.39
CA LEU A 59 -10.34 -21.35 12.16
C LEU A 59 -9.80 -22.79 12.18
N VAL A 60 -9.92 -23.46 11.03
CA VAL A 60 -9.50 -24.85 10.86
C VAL A 60 -8.17 -24.94 10.11
N GLY A 61 -7.22 -25.69 10.66
CA GLY A 61 -5.97 -26.02 10.01
C GLY A 61 -5.13 -24.78 9.68
N ARG A 62 -4.97 -24.47 8.39
CA ARG A 62 -4.11 -23.36 7.92
C ARG A 62 -4.91 -22.14 7.44
N ALA A 63 -6.21 -22.10 7.71
CA ALA A 63 -7.08 -21.03 7.22
C ALA A 63 -6.59 -19.65 7.69
N GLY A 64 -6.24 -19.50 8.97
CA GLY A 64 -5.73 -18.23 9.50
C GLY A 64 -4.45 -17.76 8.81
N LEU A 65 -3.48 -18.67 8.63
CA LEU A 65 -2.24 -18.35 7.93
C LEU A 65 -2.48 -17.88 6.48
N VAL A 66 -3.40 -18.52 5.75
CA VAL A 66 -3.72 -18.12 4.37
C VAL A 66 -4.38 -16.74 4.33
N MET A 67 -5.32 -16.46 5.23
CA MET A 67 -5.98 -15.16 5.32
C MET A 67 -4.99 -14.04 5.66
N ALA A 68 -4.08 -14.27 6.61
CA ALA A 68 -3.05 -13.29 6.95
C ALA A 68 -2.06 -13.04 5.80
N GLN A 69 -1.67 -14.08 5.07
CA GLN A 69 -0.82 -13.94 3.89
C GLN A 69 -1.49 -13.15 2.76
N ASP A 70 -2.80 -13.33 2.55
CA ASP A 70 -3.58 -12.59 1.56
C ASP A 70 -3.70 -11.10 1.93
N ALA A 71 -3.97 -10.80 3.20
CA ALA A 71 -3.98 -9.45 3.73
C ALA A 71 -2.61 -8.75 3.58
N GLU A 72 -1.52 -9.42 3.95
CA GLU A 72 -0.15 -8.90 3.77
C GLU A 72 0.15 -8.64 2.29
N SER A 73 -0.19 -9.58 1.41
CA SER A 73 0.08 -9.45 -0.04
C SER A 73 -0.70 -8.29 -0.65
N SER A 74 -1.96 -8.13 -0.26
CA SER A 74 -2.82 -7.02 -0.70
C SER A 74 -2.27 -5.67 -0.24
N ALA A 75 -1.94 -5.55 1.05
CA ALA A 75 -1.36 -4.32 1.60
C ALA A 75 0.00 -3.98 0.98
N SER A 76 0.87 -4.98 0.78
CA SER A 76 2.16 -4.79 0.12
C SER A 76 1.99 -4.32 -1.33
N GLY A 77 1.03 -4.88 -2.07
CA GLY A 77 0.75 -4.48 -3.44
C GLY A 77 0.26 -3.03 -3.52
N ALA A 78 -0.68 -2.65 -2.65
CA ALA A 78 -1.21 -1.28 -2.57
C ALA A 78 -0.10 -0.27 -2.19
N THR A 79 0.71 -0.61 -1.18
CA THR A 79 1.85 0.20 -0.72
C THR A 79 2.87 0.40 -1.82
N GLN A 80 3.30 -0.68 -2.48
CA GLN A 80 4.25 -0.57 -3.60
C GLN A 80 3.67 0.31 -4.71
N GLY A 81 2.39 0.11 -5.08
CA GLY A 81 1.72 0.93 -6.09
C GLY A 81 1.72 2.43 -5.74
N TYR A 82 1.60 2.78 -4.47
CA TYR A 82 1.69 4.17 -4.00
C TYR A 82 3.12 4.71 -4.05
N LEU A 83 4.10 3.95 -3.55
CA LEU A 83 5.51 4.37 -3.49
C LEU A 83 6.14 4.62 -4.87
N HIS A 84 5.58 4.05 -5.94
CA HIS A 84 6.01 4.30 -7.32
C HIS A 84 5.45 5.61 -7.91
N ARG A 85 4.55 6.30 -7.21
CA ARG A 85 3.97 7.57 -7.65
C ARG A 85 4.79 8.75 -7.15
N GLN A 86 4.68 9.87 -7.85
CA GLN A 86 5.22 11.15 -7.38
C GLN A 86 4.20 11.85 -6.48
N PRO A 87 4.64 12.57 -5.44
CA PRO A 87 3.76 13.46 -4.68
C PRO A 87 3.25 14.60 -5.56
N ALA A 88 2.08 15.15 -5.21
CA ALA A 88 1.65 16.44 -5.75
C ALA A 88 2.63 17.56 -5.31
N PRO A 89 2.76 18.65 -6.10
CA PRO A 89 3.62 19.78 -5.73
C PRO A 89 3.29 20.32 -4.33
N GLY A 90 4.30 20.42 -3.46
CA GLY A 90 4.13 20.90 -2.08
C GLY A 90 3.68 19.84 -1.06
N ARG A 91 3.36 18.60 -1.49
CA ARG A 91 2.85 17.51 -0.62
C ARG A 91 3.92 16.44 -0.33
N ALA A 92 5.20 16.81 -0.40
CA ALA A 92 6.29 15.86 -0.23
C ALA A 92 6.40 15.32 1.21
N ASP A 93 5.99 16.13 2.19
CA ASP A 93 5.97 15.72 3.60
C ASP A 93 4.79 14.76 3.85
N ASP A 94 3.58 15.10 3.40
CA ASP A 94 2.41 14.21 3.50
C ASP A 94 2.65 12.85 2.84
N PHE A 95 3.30 12.83 1.67
CA PHE A 95 3.67 11.59 1.00
C PHE A 95 4.61 10.73 1.84
N ARG A 96 5.58 11.34 2.53
CA ARG A 96 6.52 10.62 3.41
C ARG A 96 5.80 10.08 4.64
N GLU A 97 4.92 10.86 5.25
CA GLU A 97 4.11 10.42 6.39
C GLU A 97 3.20 9.24 6.01
N ILE A 98 2.51 9.31 4.87
CA ILE A 98 1.70 8.20 4.36
C ILE A 98 2.59 6.98 4.06
N ALA A 99 3.74 7.17 3.42
CA ALA A 99 4.66 6.08 3.12
C ALA A 99 5.17 5.36 4.39
N GLU A 100 5.49 6.11 5.44
CA GLU A 100 5.91 5.57 6.73
C GLU A 100 4.78 4.77 7.40
N LEU A 101 3.56 5.31 7.40
CA LEU A 101 2.39 4.63 7.97
C LEU A 101 2.05 3.33 7.21
N LEU A 102 2.11 3.34 5.87
CA LEU A 102 1.92 2.14 5.05
C LEU A 102 3.02 1.09 5.34
N HIS A 103 4.26 1.52 5.57
CA HIS A 103 5.35 0.63 5.94
C HIS A 103 5.14 -0.01 7.32
N GLU A 104 4.70 0.78 8.31
CA GLU A 104 4.35 0.30 9.64
C GLU A 104 3.22 -0.73 9.59
N ALA A 105 2.15 -0.45 8.84
CA ALA A 105 1.06 -1.40 8.64
C ALA A 105 1.56 -2.72 8.02
N GLY A 106 2.43 -2.63 7.01
CA GLY A 106 3.09 -3.79 6.42
C GLY A 106 3.89 -4.61 7.43
N ALA A 107 4.65 -3.95 8.32
CA ALA A 107 5.43 -4.63 9.36
C ALA A 107 4.52 -5.38 10.35
N VAL A 108 3.43 -4.77 10.81
CA VAL A 108 2.50 -5.42 11.74
C VAL A 108 1.79 -6.61 11.06
N LEU A 109 1.46 -6.52 9.78
CA LEU A 109 0.89 -7.63 9.00
C LEU A 109 1.86 -8.81 8.88
N VAL A 110 3.15 -8.53 8.64
CA VAL A 110 4.21 -9.55 8.63
C VAL A 110 4.31 -10.24 10.00
N ASP A 111 4.31 -9.47 11.10
CA ASP A 111 4.34 -10.02 12.45
C ASP A 111 3.13 -10.93 12.72
N ALA A 112 1.94 -10.52 12.30
CA ALA A 112 0.71 -11.32 12.41
C ALA A 112 0.81 -12.64 11.63
N ARG A 113 1.30 -12.61 10.38
CA ARG A 113 1.53 -13.83 9.60
C ARG A 113 2.55 -14.74 10.27
N ILE A 114 3.65 -14.19 10.80
CA ILE A 114 4.68 -14.97 11.50
C ILE A 114 4.07 -15.66 12.71
N ALA A 115 3.35 -14.94 13.57
CA ALA A 115 2.72 -15.50 14.76
C ALA A 115 1.75 -16.63 14.41
N LEU A 116 0.93 -16.47 13.36
CA LEU A 116 0.05 -17.53 12.85
C LEU A 116 0.81 -18.73 12.29
N ALA A 117 1.94 -18.50 11.62
CA ALA A 117 2.77 -19.57 11.07
C ALA A 117 3.48 -20.39 12.15
N THR A 118 3.87 -19.75 13.25
CA THR A 118 4.59 -20.38 14.38
C THR A 118 3.66 -20.86 15.50
N GLY A 119 2.37 -20.49 15.47
CA GLY A 119 1.43 -20.78 16.55
C GLY A 119 1.75 -20.02 17.84
N ALA A 120 2.29 -18.81 17.73
CA ALA A 120 2.64 -17.95 18.89
C ALA A 120 1.38 -17.27 19.45
N GLU A 121 0.46 -18.07 20.00
CA GLU A 121 -0.84 -17.60 20.49
C GLU A 121 -0.74 -16.55 21.61
N ASP A 122 0.34 -16.57 22.38
CA ASP A 122 0.64 -15.59 23.42
C ASP A 122 0.89 -14.17 22.86
N GLU A 123 1.29 -14.07 21.59
CA GLU A 123 1.50 -12.78 20.91
C GLU A 123 0.21 -12.21 20.29
N TYR A 124 -0.83 -13.04 20.07
CA TYR A 124 -2.01 -12.64 19.29
C TYR A 124 -2.75 -11.44 19.87
N ALA A 125 -2.84 -11.35 21.21
CA ALA A 125 -3.52 -10.24 21.86
C ALA A 125 -2.81 -8.90 21.61
N ALA A 126 -1.47 -8.89 21.72
CA ALA A 126 -0.67 -7.69 21.48
C ALA A 126 -0.71 -7.28 20.01
N LEU A 127 -0.65 -8.26 19.10
CA LEU A 127 -0.75 -8.02 17.66
C LEU A 127 -2.14 -7.49 17.26
N GLN A 128 -3.22 -7.98 17.86
CA GLN A 128 -4.56 -7.42 17.65
C GLN A 128 -4.66 -5.95 18.06
N SER A 129 -4.03 -5.56 19.19
CA SER A 129 -3.96 -4.16 19.60
C SER A 129 -3.16 -3.31 18.61
N ARG A 130 -1.98 -3.77 18.18
CA ARG A 130 -1.16 -3.06 17.18
C ARG A 130 -1.87 -2.90 15.84
N LEU A 131 -2.58 -3.94 15.38
CA LEU A 131 -3.39 -3.86 14.17
C LEU A 131 -4.56 -2.87 14.31
N LEU A 132 -5.18 -2.79 15.49
CA LEU A 132 -6.21 -1.79 15.75
C LEU A 132 -5.62 -0.37 15.70
N GLU A 133 -4.52 -0.13 16.40
CA GLU A 133 -3.84 1.17 16.46
C GLU A 133 -3.41 1.66 15.07
N VAL A 134 -2.76 0.80 14.28
CA VAL A 134 -2.34 1.17 12.92
C VAL A 134 -3.53 1.35 11.98
N GLY A 135 -4.61 0.57 12.17
CA GLY A 135 -5.86 0.75 11.43
C GLY A 135 -6.51 2.11 11.69
N GLU A 136 -6.59 2.52 12.95
CA GLU A 136 -7.10 3.83 13.35
C GLU A 136 -6.23 4.97 12.81
N ALA A 137 -4.91 4.79 12.79
CA ALA A 137 -3.98 5.76 12.20
C ALA A 137 -4.17 5.90 10.68
N LEU A 138 -4.37 4.79 9.96
CA LEU A 138 -4.66 4.80 8.51
C LEU A 138 -5.97 5.54 8.22
N ASP A 139 -7.03 5.25 8.99
CA ASP A 139 -8.32 5.92 8.86
C ASP A 139 -8.22 7.43 9.15
N ALA A 140 -7.48 7.81 10.19
CA ALA A 140 -7.25 9.21 10.54
C ALA A 140 -6.48 9.97 9.46
N ALA A 141 -5.49 9.32 8.82
CA ALA A 141 -4.74 9.88 7.70
C ALA A 141 -5.60 10.03 6.43
N ALA A 142 -6.56 9.11 6.21
CA ALA A 142 -7.44 9.13 5.04
C ALA A 142 -8.51 10.22 5.13
N GLU A 143 -9.02 10.51 6.32
CA GLU A 143 -10.14 11.43 6.54
C GLU A 143 -9.99 12.82 5.89
N PRO A 144 -8.89 13.57 6.07
CA PRO A 144 -8.73 14.88 5.42
C PRO A 144 -8.67 14.77 3.89
N LEU A 145 -8.19 13.65 3.35
CA LEU A 145 -8.04 13.41 1.92
C LEU A 145 -9.38 13.05 1.25
N ARG A 146 -10.32 12.44 1.99
CA ARG A 146 -11.68 12.14 1.50
C ARG A 146 -12.51 13.42 1.31
N GLY A 147 -12.33 14.40 2.19
CA GLY A 147 -13.09 15.66 2.18
C GLY A 147 -12.74 16.62 1.03
N ALA A 148 -11.56 16.49 0.42
CA ALA A 148 -11.08 17.38 -0.64
C ALA A 148 -11.55 16.97 -2.06
N GLY A 149 -12.19 15.81 -2.21
CA GLY A 149 -12.69 15.27 -3.47
C GLY A 149 -14.19 15.53 -3.76
N GLY A 150 -14.87 16.34 -2.93
CA GLY A 150 -16.31 16.63 -3.00
C GLY A 150 -16.67 17.93 -3.71
#